data_AF-A0A099ZBX5-F1
#
_entry.id   AF-A0A099ZBX5-F1
#
_cell.length_a   1.000
_cell.length_b   1.000
_cell.length_c   1.000
_cell.angle_alpha   90.00
_cell.angle_beta   90.00
_cell.angle_gamma   90.00
#
_symmetry.space_group_name_H-M   'P 1'
#
loop_
_entity.id
_entity.type
_entity.pdbx_description
1 polymer ?
#
loop_
_entity_poly.entity_id
_entity_poly.type
_entity_poly.pdbx_seq_one_letter_code
_entity_poly.pdbx_strand_id
1 'polypeptide(L)'
;LQRLTEDLEYYELLDRAARCESSLEQLCYVAAFTVSSYSTTVFRTSKPFNPLLGETFELDRLEESGYRSLCEQVCPHPPAAAHHLDSKNGWTLRQEIKITSKFRGKYLSIMPLGTIHCVFHSSGNHYTWKKVTTTVHNIIVGKLWIDQSGEIEIVNHKTGDKCVLKFVPYSYFSRDVARKVTGEVTDPAGKVHFFLLGTWDEKMDCYKVTPGTGDNSAEGRQRAHEAEDSRVLLWKRNPLP
;
A
#
# COMPACT_ATOMS: atom_id res chain seq x y z
N LEU A 1 -15.37 -2.43 -9.94
CA LEU A 1 -15.66 -2.28 -8.49
C LEU A 1 -15.05 -3.41 -7.67
N GLN A 2 -15.37 -4.67 -7.95
CA GLN A 2 -14.74 -5.86 -7.34
C GLN A 2 -13.20 -5.79 -7.21
N ARG A 3 -12.53 -5.29 -8.26
CA ARG A 3 -11.07 -5.10 -8.27
C ARG A 3 -10.55 -4.19 -7.16
N LEU A 4 -11.32 -3.17 -6.76
CA LEU A 4 -10.96 -2.27 -5.67
C LEU A 4 -11.12 -2.96 -4.33
N THR A 5 -12.13 -3.81 -4.20
CA THR A 5 -12.35 -4.62 -3.01
C THR A 5 -11.24 -5.66 -2.79
N GLU A 6 -10.52 -6.08 -3.84
CA GLU A 6 -9.32 -6.95 -3.70
C GLU A 6 -8.21 -6.30 -2.85
N ASP A 7 -8.20 -4.97 -2.65
CA ASP A 7 -7.27 -4.29 -1.74
C ASP A 7 -7.41 -4.80 -0.28
N LEU A 8 -8.56 -5.40 0.04
CA LEU A 8 -8.91 -5.88 1.39
C LEU A 8 -8.49 -7.31 1.67
N GLU A 9 -7.73 -7.94 0.77
CA GLU A 9 -7.20 -9.29 0.99
C GLU A 9 -6.46 -9.43 2.33
N TYR A 10 -5.80 -8.36 2.78
CA TYR A 10 -5.01 -8.34 4.03
C TYR A 10 -5.53 -7.29 5.03
N TYR A 11 -6.86 -7.18 5.16
CA TYR A 11 -7.53 -6.25 6.09
C TYR A 11 -7.08 -6.41 7.54
N GLU A 12 -6.60 -7.59 7.95
CA GLU A 12 -6.12 -7.88 9.30
C GLU A 12 -4.92 -6.99 9.70
N LEU A 13 -4.21 -6.42 8.72
CA LEU A 13 -3.17 -5.42 8.98
C LEU A 13 -3.76 -4.15 9.61
N LEU A 14 -4.95 -3.72 9.16
CA LEU A 14 -5.67 -2.60 9.76
C LEU A 14 -6.25 -2.99 11.12
N ASP A 15 -6.70 -4.23 11.31
CA ASP A 15 -7.12 -4.72 12.63
C ASP A 15 -5.96 -4.71 13.65
N ARG A 16 -4.75 -5.09 13.21
CA ARG A 16 -3.54 -4.97 14.04
C ARG A 16 -3.19 -3.51 14.30
N ALA A 17 -3.26 -2.66 13.29
CA ALA A 17 -3.02 -1.23 13.41
C ALA A 17 -3.95 -0.57 14.45
N ALA A 18 -5.24 -0.95 14.46
CA ALA A 18 -6.24 -0.43 15.39
C ALA A 18 -5.94 -0.74 16.87
N ARG A 19 -5.12 -1.77 17.14
CA ARG A 19 -4.69 -2.19 18.48
C ARG A 19 -3.35 -1.58 18.90
N CYS A 20 -2.65 -0.87 18.01
CA CYS A 20 -1.39 -0.21 18.35
C CYS A 20 -1.63 1.01 19.25
N GLU A 21 -0.83 1.13 20.31
CA GLU A 21 -0.83 2.31 21.17
C GLU A 21 0.01 3.46 20.59
N SER A 22 1.11 3.12 19.90
CA SER A 22 1.98 4.09 19.24
C SER A 22 1.47 4.41 17.83
N SER A 23 1.37 5.70 17.50
CA SER A 23 1.00 6.17 16.16
C SER A 23 2.02 5.79 15.09
N LEU A 24 3.31 5.69 15.47
CA LEU A 24 4.40 5.25 14.58
C LEU A 24 4.29 3.75 14.28
N GLU A 25 3.97 2.92 15.28
CA GLU A 25 3.75 1.48 15.07
C GLU A 25 2.46 1.22 14.28
N GLN A 26 1.39 1.97 14.58
CA GLN A 26 0.15 1.97 13.80
C GLN A 26 0.44 2.29 12.32
N LEU A 27 1.30 3.28 12.06
CA LEU A 27 1.69 3.69 10.72
C LEU A 27 2.50 2.61 9.97
N CYS A 28 3.33 1.81 10.66
CA CYS A 28 4.00 0.66 10.05
C CYS A 28 2.99 -0.34 9.46
N TYR A 29 1.90 -0.64 10.17
CA TYR A 29 0.86 -1.55 9.66
C TYR A 29 0.01 -0.93 8.55
N VAL A 30 -0.29 0.37 8.60
CA VAL A 30 -0.94 1.09 7.49
C VAL A 30 -0.07 1.05 6.23
N ALA A 31 1.25 1.20 6.38
CA ALA A 31 2.20 1.08 5.30
C ALA A 31 2.26 -0.34 4.73
N ALA A 32 2.30 -1.36 5.59
CA ALA A 32 2.22 -2.76 5.16
C ALA A 32 0.93 -3.06 4.39
N PHE A 33 -0.23 -2.59 4.87
CA PHE A 33 -1.53 -2.71 4.19
C PHE A 33 -1.52 -2.04 2.81
N THR A 34 -0.93 -0.84 2.74
CA THR A 34 -0.78 -0.10 1.49
C THR A 34 0.02 -0.91 0.46
N VAL A 35 1.13 -1.53 0.88
CA VAL A 35 1.95 -2.37 -0.01
C VAL A 35 1.24 -3.66 -0.38
N SER A 36 0.59 -4.34 0.58
CA SER A 36 -0.08 -5.61 0.34
C SER A 36 -1.20 -5.53 -0.70
N SER A 37 -1.85 -4.37 -0.83
CA SER A 37 -2.89 -4.11 -1.83
C SER A 37 -2.40 -4.31 -3.28
N TYR A 38 -1.09 -4.22 -3.54
CA TYR A 38 -0.51 -4.46 -4.87
C TYR A 38 -0.20 -5.93 -5.13
N SER A 39 -0.18 -6.79 -4.11
CA SER A 39 0.27 -8.18 -4.27
C SER A 39 -0.60 -9.01 -5.19
N THR A 40 -1.91 -8.70 -5.24
CA THR A 40 -2.88 -9.34 -6.13
C THR A 40 -2.65 -8.97 -7.60
N THR A 41 -1.94 -7.86 -7.87
CA THR A 41 -1.78 -7.34 -9.23
C THR A 41 -0.83 -8.18 -10.09
N VAL A 42 0.12 -8.91 -9.50
CA VAL A 42 1.12 -9.73 -10.22
C VAL A 42 0.49 -10.65 -11.26
N PHE A 43 -0.64 -11.27 -10.89
CA PHE A 43 -1.29 -12.31 -11.69
C PHE A 43 -2.46 -11.79 -12.51
N ARG A 44 -2.69 -10.47 -12.52
CA ARG A 44 -3.93 -9.85 -13.00
C ARG A 44 -3.65 -8.93 -14.19
N THR A 45 -3.13 -9.53 -15.26
CA THR A 45 -2.80 -8.84 -16.52
C THR A 45 -4.03 -8.49 -17.37
N SER A 46 -5.19 -9.08 -17.07
CA SER A 46 -6.45 -8.82 -17.78
C SER A 46 -7.12 -7.54 -17.31
N LYS A 47 -7.62 -6.75 -18.26
CA LYS A 47 -8.42 -5.55 -17.99
C LYS A 47 -9.76 -5.96 -17.33
N PRO A 48 -10.13 -5.39 -16.18
CA PRO A 48 -11.46 -5.61 -15.60
C PRO A 48 -12.55 -4.94 -16.45
N PHE A 49 -13.80 -5.36 -16.25
CA PHE A 49 -14.95 -4.66 -16.83
C PHE A 49 -14.99 -3.20 -16.36
N ASN A 50 -15.35 -2.30 -17.28
CA ASN A 50 -15.63 -0.91 -16.93
C ASN A 50 -17.06 -0.86 -16.38
N PRO A 51 -17.26 -0.52 -15.09
CA PRO A 51 -18.60 -0.50 -14.51
C PRO A 51 -19.51 0.53 -15.21
N LEU A 52 -20.82 0.26 -15.21
CA LEU A 52 -21.81 1.26 -15.63
C LEU A 52 -21.93 2.38 -14.59
N LEU A 53 -22.38 3.56 -15.00
CA LEU A 53 -22.69 4.65 -14.05
C LEU A 53 -23.78 4.19 -13.07
N GLY A 54 -23.54 4.34 -11.77
CA GLY A 54 -24.43 3.89 -10.71
C GLY A 54 -24.37 2.38 -10.44
N GLU A 55 -23.52 1.62 -11.15
CA GLU A 55 -23.24 0.24 -10.77
C GLU A 55 -22.63 0.21 -9.36
N THR A 56 -23.09 -0.73 -8.54
CA THR A 56 -22.60 -0.94 -7.19
C THR A 56 -22.01 -2.34 -7.03
N PHE A 57 -21.14 -2.49 -6.05
CA PHE A 57 -20.66 -3.79 -5.57
C PHE A 57 -20.47 -3.71 -4.07
N GLU A 58 -21.05 -4.66 -3.35
CA GLU A 58 -20.88 -4.81 -1.91
C GLU A 58 -20.15 -6.11 -1.57
N LEU A 59 -19.36 -6.07 -0.49
CA LEU A 59 -18.78 -7.24 0.13
C LEU A 59 -19.03 -7.15 1.63
N ASP A 60 -20.03 -7.89 2.11
CA ASP A 60 -20.29 -8.05 3.53
C ASP A 60 -19.53 -9.27 4.06
N ARG A 61 -18.60 -9.03 4.99
CA ARG A 61 -17.87 -10.07 5.73
C ARG A 61 -17.87 -9.75 7.22
N LEU A 62 -18.91 -9.10 7.73
CA LEU A 62 -18.97 -8.66 9.13
C LEU A 62 -18.85 -9.84 10.11
N GLU A 63 -19.49 -10.96 9.79
CA GLU A 63 -19.48 -12.16 10.62
C GLU A 63 -18.12 -12.86 10.57
N GLU A 64 -17.57 -13.10 9.38
CA GLU A 64 -16.35 -13.90 9.20
C GLU A 64 -15.06 -13.10 9.44
N SER A 65 -15.05 -11.84 9.03
CA SER A 65 -13.85 -10.99 8.96
C SER A 65 -14.00 -9.64 9.66
N GLY A 66 -15.21 -9.28 10.11
CA GLY A 66 -15.42 -8.06 10.89
C GLY A 66 -15.49 -6.77 10.09
N TYR A 67 -15.55 -6.82 8.76
CA TYR A 67 -15.71 -5.63 7.92
C TYR A 67 -16.79 -5.82 6.86
N ARG A 68 -17.30 -4.70 6.35
CA ARG A 68 -18.09 -4.65 5.12
C ARG A 68 -17.59 -3.53 4.23
N SER A 69 -17.82 -3.66 2.94
CA SER A 69 -17.53 -2.61 1.97
C SER A 69 -18.63 -2.39 0.95
N LEU A 70 -18.72 -1.14 0.48
CA LEU A 70 -19.60 -0.73 -0.60
C LEU A 70 -18.81 0.12 -1.59
N CYS A 71 -18.87 -0.26 -2.86
CA CYS A 71 -18.30 0.47 -3.99
C CYS A 71 -19.42 0.95 -4.92
N GLU A 72 -19.27 2.13 -5.50
CA GLU A 72 -20.15 2.66 -6.54
C GLU A 72 -19.34 3.33 -7.65
N GLN A 73 -19.73 3.13 -8.90
CA GLN A 73 -19.21 3.90 -10.03
C GLN A 73 -19.94 5.25 -10.12
N VAL A 74 -19.29 6.30 -9.64
CA VAL A 74 -19.89 7.64 -9.47
C VAL A 74 -19.71 8.56 -10.69
N CYS A 75 -18.78 8.25 -11.59
CA CYS A 75 -18.58 9.03 -12.81
C CYS A 75 -18.11 8.15 -13.98
N PRO A 76 -18.66 8.26 -15.19
CA PRO A 76 -18.18 7.51 -16.36
C PRO A 76 -17.07 8.24 -17.13
N HIS A 77 -17.01 9.58 -17.05
CA HIS A 77 -16.12 10.41 -17.87
C HIS A 77 -15.54 11.58 -17.07
N PRO A 78 -14.31 11.44 -16.55
CA PRO A 78 -13.47 10.25 -16.56
C PRO A 78 -13.98 9.18 -15.57
N PRO A 79 -13.72 7.87 -15.81
CA PRO A 79 -14.16 6.80 -14.92
C PRO A 79 -13.66 7.01 -13.50
N ALA A 80 -14.59 7.12 -12.55
CA ALA A 80 -14.30 7.22 -11.13
C ALA A 80 -15.28 6.38 -10.30
N ALA A 81 -14.77 5.80 -9.22
CA ALA A 81 -15.52 5.05 -8.26
C ALA A 81 -15.28 5.58 -6.84
N ALA A 82 -16.31 5.50 -6.00
CA ALA A 82 -16.23 5.71 -4.57
C ALA A 82 -16.27 4.34 -3.87
N HIS A 83 -15.54 4.20 -2.77
CA HIS A 83 -15.50 2.98 -1.97
C HIS A 83 -15.44 3.36 -0.49
N HIS A 84 -16.35 2.80 0.29
CA HIS A 84 -16.45 3.02 1.73
C HIS A 84 -16.46 1.67 2.45
N LEU A 85 -15.76 1.62 3.59
CA LEU A 85 -15.59 0.43 4.39
C LEU A 85 -15.71 0.75 5.86
N ASP A 86 -16.39 -0.12 6.59
CA ASP A 86 -16.49 -0.06 8.04
C ASP A 86 -16.08 -1.40 8.65
N SER A 87 -15.31 -1.34 9.73
CA SER A 87 -14.89 -2.49 10.51
C SER A 87 -15.37 -2.41 11.96
N LYS A 88 -15.82 -3.54 12.51
CA LYS A 88 -16.14 -3.69 13.94
C LYS A 88 -14.91 -3.54 14.84
N ASN A 89 -13.70 -3.63 14.26
CA ASN A 89 -12.43 -3.48 14.97
C ASN A 89 -11.98 -2.01 15.08
N GLY A 90 -12.86 -1.05 14.80
CA GLY A 90 -12.64 0.37 15.11
C GLY A 90 -11.83 1.13 14.06
N TRP A 91 -11.96 0.74 12.80
CA TRP A 91 -11.40 1.52 11.68
C TRP A 91 -12.43 1.67 10.54
N THR A 92 -12.32 2.80 9.85
CA THR A 92 -13.08 3.11 8.64
C THR A 92 -12.09 3.46 7.55
N LEU A 93 -12.30 2.93 6.34
CA LEU A 93 -11.52 3.28 5.16
C LEU A 93 -12.44 3.83 4.09
N ARG A 94 -12.05 4.94 3.46
CA ARG A 94 -12.75 5.48 2.30
C ARG A 94 -11.75 5.86 1.24
N GLN A 95 -12.11 5.64 -0.02
CA GLN A 95 -11.28 6.03 -1.14
C GLN A 95 -12.15 6.49 -2.30
N GLU A 96 -11.75 7.57 -2.94
CA GLU A 96 -12.15 7.85 -4.32
C GLU A 96 -11.02 7.43 -5.25
N ILE A 97 -11.37 6.81 -6.38
CA ILE A 97 -10.39 6.42 -7.37
C ILE A 97 -10.89 6.76 -8.77
N LYS A 98 -10.06 7.51 -9.48
CA LYS A 98 -10.19 7.85 -10.89
C LYS A 98 -9.02 7.24 -11.63
N ILE A 99 -9.29 6.48 -12.68
CA ILE A 99 -8.24 5.81 -13.44
C ILE A 99 -7.89 6.64 -14.68
N THR A 100 -6.60 6.94 -14.84
CA THR A 100 -6.06 7.49 -16.08
C THR A 100 -5.00 6.57 -16.64
N SER A 101 -4.91 6.45 -17.97
CA SER A 101 -3.97 5.53 -18.62
C SER A 101 -3.22 6.22 -19.76
N LYS A 102 -1.93 5.89 -19.91
CA LYS A 102 -1.07 6.37 -21.00
C LYS A 102 -0.41 5.19 -21.69
N PHE A 103 -0.70 5.03 -22.98
CA PHE A 103 -0.01 4.08 -23.83
C PHE A 103 1.31 4.69 -24.34
N ARG A 104 2.42 3.97 -24.18
CA ARG A 104 3.77 4.42 -24.55
C ARG A 104 4.47 3.39 -25.44
N GLY A 105 3.75 2.91 -26.46
CA GLY A 105 4.24 1.90 -27.39
C GLY A 105 4.32 0.52 -26.75
N LYS A 106 5.43 0.19 -26.09
CA LYS A 106 5.65 -1.16 -25.53
C LYS A 106 4.93 -1.41 -24.21
N TYR A 107 4.49 -0.36 -23.52
CA TYR A 107 3.87 -0.46 -22.20
C TYR A 107 2.69 0.49 -22.04
N LEU A 108 1.79 0.13 -21.11
CA LEU A 108 0.66 0.92 -20.68
C LEU A 108 0.85 1.31 -19.21
N SER A 109 0.91 2.61 -18.94
CA SER A 109 0.96 3.13 -17.57
C SER A 109 -0.46 3.46 -17.11
N ILE A 110 -0.87 2.87 -15.99
CA ILE A 110 -2.15 3.06 -15.33
C ILE A 110 -1.87 3.88 -14.06
N MET A 111 -2.42 5.09 -14.00
CA MET A 111 -2.24 6.04 -12.90
C MET A 111 -3.58 6.18 -12.16
N PRO A 112 -3.74 5.51 -11.02
CA PRO A 112 -4.85 5.75 -10.11
C PRO A 112 -4.70 7.13 -9.47
N LEU A 113 -5.74 7.94 -9.57
CA LEU A 113 -5.84 9.28 -8.98
C LEU A 113 -6.91 9.27 -7.91
N GLY A 114 -6.69 10.01 -6.83
CA GLY A 114 -7.60 10.07 -5.69
C GLY A 114 -6.87 9.76 -4.39
N THR A 115 -7.53 10.05 -3.28
CA THR A 115 -6.94 9.92 -1.95
C THR A 115 -7.63 8.79 -1.20
N ILE A 116 -6.83 7.95 -0.56
CA ILE A 116 -7.31 6.95 0.39
C ILE A 116 -7.22 7.57 1.78
N HIS A 117 -8.29 7.44 2.56
CA HIS A 117 -8.37 7.89 3.94
C HIS A 117 -8.64 6.68 4.83
N CYS A 118 -7.88 6.54 5.91
CA CYS A 118 -8.13 5.55 6.96
C CYS A 118 -8.19 6.25 8.32
N VAL A 119 -9.26 6.02 9.06
CA VAL A 119 -9.49 6.60 10.38
C VAL A 119 -9.59 5.48 11.40
N PHE A 120 -8.81 5.57 12.46
CA PHE A 120 -8.87 4.68 13.62
C PHE A 120 -9.65 5.37 14.74
N HIS A 121 -10.76 4.78 15.18
CA HIS A 121 -11.72 5.45 16.06
C HIS A 121 -11.20 5.63 17.49
N SER A 122 -10.47 4.64 18.01
CA SER A 122 -9.92 4.66 19.37
C SER A 122 -8.82 5.71 19.53
N SER A 123 -7.85 5.73 18.61
CA SER A 123 -6.73 6.68 18.63
C SER A 123 -7.13 8.04 18.06
N GLY A 124 -8.18 8.12 17.26
CA GLY A 124 -8.55 9.31 16.48
C GLY A 124 -7.54 9.67 15.38
N ASN A 125 -6.57 8.77 15.08
CA ASN A 125 -5.61 9.03 14.01
C ASN A 125 -6.31 8.95 12.65
N HIS A 126 -5.95 9.88 11.77
CA HIS A 126 -6.44 9.94 10.41
C HIS A 126 -5.26 9.92 9.44
N TYR A 127 -5.16 8.85 8.68
CA TYR A 127 -4.11 8.65 7.69
C TYR A 127 -4.64 8.92 6.29
N THR A 128 -3.79 9.51 5.44
CA THR A 128 -4.06 9.57 3.99
C THR A 128 -2.86 9.21 3.16
N TRP A 129 -3.12 8.60 2.01
CA TRP A 129 -2.10 8.31 1.00
C TRP A 129 -2.71 8.22 -0.40
N LYS A 130 -1.86 8.13 -1.42
CA LYS A 130 -2.22 7.94 -2.82
C LYS A 130 -1.56 6.69 -3.36
N LYS A 131 -2.11 6.11 -4.43
CA LYS A 131 -1.54 4.93 -5.09
C LYS A 131 -0.43 5.32 -6.07
N VAL A 132 0.50 4.39 -6.33
CA VAL A 132 1.57 4.53 -7.34
C VAL A 132 1.09 4.14 -8.73
N THR A 133 1.95 4.36 -9.72
CA THR A 133 1.67 3.97 -11.10
C THR A 133 1.90 2.48 -11.29
N THR A 134 0.91 1.81 -11.89
CA THR A 134 1.04 0.44 -12.38
C THR A 134 1.45 0.47 -13.85
N THR A 135 2.52 -0.23 -14.21
CA THR A 135 2.95 -0.36 -15.61
C THR A 135 2.76 -1.78 -16.10
N VAL A 136 1.99 -1.94 -17.18
CA VAL A 136 1.82 -3.21 -17.89
C VAL A 136 2.77 -3.22 -19.07
N HIS A 137 3.78 -4.07 -19.02
CA HIS A 137 4.80 -4.21 -20.05
C HIS A 137 4.39 -5.22 -21.12
N ASN A 138 5.05 -5.14 -22.28
CA ASN A 138 4.89 -6.06 -23.41
C ASN A 138 3.48 -6.08 -23.99
N ILE A 139 2.77 -4.95 -23.97
CA ILE A 139 1.35 -4.89 -24.36
C ILE A 139 1.08 -5.21 -25.83
N ILE A 140 2.11 -5.12 -26.70
CA ILE A 140 1.99 -5.48 -28.13
C ILE A 140 2.58 -6.87 -28.43
N VAL A 141 3.78 -7.18 -27.91
CA VAL A 141 4.49 -8.45 -28.17
C VAL A 141 5.21 -8.92 -26.92
N GLY A 142 5.11 -10.22 -26.65
CA GLY A 142 5.77 -10.91 -25.54
C GLY A 142 4.82 -11.23 -24.39
N LYS A 143 5.35 -11.86 -23.33
CA LYS A 143 4.58 -12.15 -22.12
C LYS A 143 4.33 -10.85 -21.35
N LEU A 144 3.06 -10.55 -21.08
CA LEU A 144 2.68 -9.43 -20.22
C LEU A 144 3.23 -9.61 -18.82
N TRP A 145 3.74 -8.54 -18.25
CA TRP A 145 4.12 -8.49 -16.85
C TRP A 145 3.85 -7.10 -16.29
N ILE A 146 3.68 -7.03 -14.97
CA ILE A 146 3.27 -5.83 -14.25
C ILE A 146 4.41 -5.38 -13.35
N ASP A 147 4.62 -4.07 -13.32
CA ASP A 147 5.47 -3.38 -12.36
C ASP A 147 4.71 -2.29 -11.62
N GLN A 148 5.15 -1.99 -10.40
CA GLN A 148 4.64 -0.89 -9.59
C GLN A 148 5.81 0.06 -9.30
N SER A 149 5.65 1.35 -9.59
CA SER A 149 6.74 2.31 -9.38
C SER A 149 6.26 3.70 -9.01
N GLY A 150 7.06 4.36 -8.18
CA GLY A 150 6.79 5.69 -7.63
C GLY A 150 6.97 5.74 -6.12
N GLU A 151 6.52 6.84 -5.53
CA GLU A 151 6.60 7.08 -4.09
C GLU A 151 5.19 7.26 -3.51
N ILE A 152 4.95 6.70 -2.32
CA ILE A 152 3.75 6.93 -1.52
C ILE A 152 4.18 7.64 -0.24
N GLU A 153 3.63 8.83 0.01
CA GLU A 153 3.66 9.46 1.32
C GLU A 153 2.35 9.15 2.05
N ILE A 154 2.46 8.46 3.18
CA ILE A 154 1.36 8.22 4.11
C ILE A 154 1.51 9.21 5.26
N VAL A 155 0.52 10.07 5.46
CA VAL A 155 0.56 11.15 6.46
C VAL A 155 -0.51 10.90 7.52
N ASN A 156 -0.11 10.93 8.79
CA ASN A 156 -1.04 11.04 9.91
C ASN A 156 -1.37 12.51 10.17
N HIS A 157 -2.61 12.92 9.92
CA HIS A 157 -3.06 14.30 10.11
C HIS A 157 -3.19 14.72 11.57
N LYS A 158 -3.27 13.76 12.49
CA LYS A 158 -3.39 14.05 13.93
C LYS A 158 -2.02 14.34 14.57
N THR A 159 -1.03 13.50 14.32
CA THR A 159 0.29 13.59 14.97
C THR A 159 1.34 14.26 14.09
N GLY A 160 1.17 14.26 12.77
CA GLY A 160 2.17 14.70 11.80
C GLY A 160 3.20 13.62 11.44
N ASP A 161 3.09 12.40 11.99
CA ASP A 161 3.95 11.28 11.61
C ASP A 161 3.77 10.95 10.12
N LYS A 162 4.85 10.49 9.49
CA LYS A 162 4.87 10.17 8.06
C LYS A 162 5.54 8.84 7.77
N CYS A 163 5.09 8.19 6.72
CA CYS A 163 5.80 7.08 6.11
C CYS A 163 5.99 7.33 4.63
N VAL A 164 7.24 7.26 4.15
CA VAL A 164 7.56 7.39 2.72
C VAL A 164 7.94 6.01 2.18
N LEU A 165 7.08 5.43 1.35
CA LEU A 165 7.32 4.17 0.65
C LEU A 165 7.83 4.42 -0.77
N LYS A 166 8.93 3.78 -1.14
CA LYS A 166 9.54 3.87 -2.48
C LYS A 166 9.42 2.52 -3.19
N PHE A 167 8.67 2.50 -4.28
CA PHE A 167 8.52 1.35 -5.16
C PHE A 167 9.57 1.45 -6.27
N VAL A 168 10.60 0.61 -6.18
CA VAL A 168 11.75 0.66 -7.09
C VAL A 168 11.35 0.03 -8.42
N PRO A 169 11.37 0.79 -9.54
CA PRO A 169 11.03 0.25 -10.84
C PRO A 169 12.02 -0.84 -11.24
N TYR A 170 11.52 -1.88 -11.92
CA TYR A 170 12.37 -2.90 -12.48
C TYR A 170 13.38 -2.30 -13.47
N SER A 171 14.64 -2.68 -13.33
CA SER A 171 15.71 -2.31 -14.25
C SER A 171 16.63 -3.51 -14.46
N TYR A 172 16.86 -3.86 -15.73
CA TYR A 172 17.77 -4.94 -16.11
C TYR A 172 19.22 -4.71 -15.65
N PHE A 173 19.61 -3.44 -15.47
CA PHE A 173 20.95 -3.06 -15.03
C PHE A 173 21.08 -2.93 -13.51
N SER A 174 19.98 -3.01 -12.76
CA SER A 174 20.01 -2.94 -11.31
C SER A 174 20.41 -4.29 -10.71
N ARG A 175 21.14 -4.25 -9.60
CA ARG A 175 21.40 -5.41 -8.73
C ARG A 175 20.32 -5.58 -7.65
N ASP A 176 19.36 -4.67 -7.58
CA ASP A 176 18.26 -4.76 -6.63
C ASP A 176 17.37 -5.96 -6.93
N VAL A 177 16.76 -6.50 -5.87
CA VAL A 177 15.68 -7.47 -5.99
C VAL A 177 14.53 -6.83 -6.78
N ALA A 178 13.97 -7.56 -7.74
CA ALA A 178 12.80 -7.09 -8.48
C ALA A 178 11.65 -6.79 -7.51
N ARG A 179 10.81 -5.80 -7.84
CA ARG A 179 9.61 -5.44 -7.05
C ARG A 179 9.91 -4.93 -5.64
N LYS A 180 11.16 -4.52 -5.39
CA LYS A 180 11.60 -3.99 -4.11
C LYS A 180 10.79 -2.77 -3.70
N VAL A 181 10.41 -2.76 -2.43
CA VAL A 181 9.83 -1.61 -1.74
C VAL A 181 10.64 -1.33 -0.48
N THR A 182 10.97 -0.06 -0.27
CA THR A 182 11.58 0.43 0.97
C THR A 182 10.68 1.47 1.61
N GLY A 183 10.66 1.57 2.92
CA GLY A 183 9.91 2.59 3.65
C GLY A 183 10.71 3.18 4.80
N GLU A 184 10.44 4.44 5.11
CA GLU A 184 10.95 5.13 6.29
C GLU A 184 9.76 5.74 7.05
N VAL A 185 9.67 5.45 8.35
CA VAL A 185 8.65 6.02 9.23
C VAL A 185 9.29 7.08 10.12
N THR A 186 8.81 8.31 10.01
CA THR A 186 9.36 9.48 10.69
C THR A 186 8.32 10.17 11.55
N ASP A 187 8.80 10.78 12.64
CA ASP A 187 8.02 11.72 13.43
C ASP A 187 8.01 13.13 12.79
N PRO A 188 7.27 14.10 13.33
CA PRO A 188 7.23 15.46 12.79
C PRO A 188 8.56 16.21 12.86
N ALA A 189 9.48 15.78 13.72
CA ALA A 189 10.83 16.33 13.81
C ALA A 189 11.76 15.76 12.72
N GLY A 190 11.28 14.82 11.91
CA GLY A 190 12.03 14.15 10.84
C GLY A 190 12.92 13.00 11.35
N LYS A 191 12.80 12.61 12.63
CA LYS A 191 13.56 11.49 13.17
C LYS A 191 12.97 10.19 12.66
N VAL A 192 13.81 9.32 12.11
CA VAL A 192 13.43 7.98 11.66
C VAL A 192 13.31 7.04 12.86
N HIS A 193 12.17 6.36 12.97
CA HIS A 193 11.91 5.37 14.03
C HIS A 193 11.83 3.94 13.49
N PHE A 194 11.40 3.77 12.24
CA PHE A 194 11.32 2.46 11.61
C PHE A 194 11.77 2.49 10.14
N PHE A 195 12.43 1.42 9.72
CA PHE A 195 12.64 1.09 8.31
C PHE A 195 11.72 -0.05 7.91
N LEU A 196 11.15 0.03 6.72
CA LEU A 196 10.34 -1.02 6.10
C LEU A 196 11.08 -1.54 4.87
N LEU A 197 11.13 -2.87 4.69
CA LEU A 197 11.81 -3.48 3.55
C LEU A 197 11.03 -4.71 3.09
N GLY A 198 10.83 -4.83 1.79
CA GLY A 198 10.17 -6.00 1.24
C GLY A 198 10.04 -5.95 -0.28
N THR A 199 9.10 -6.73 -0.78
CA THR A 199 8.64 -6.69 -2.17
C THR A 199 7.13 -6.59 -2.20
N TRP A 200 6.59 -5.78 -3.11
CA TRP A 200 5.14 -5.53 -3.15
C TRP A 200 4.30 -6.77 -3.50
N ASP A 201 4.93 -7.84 -3.96
CA ASP A 201 4.31 -9.11 -4.32
C ASP A 201 4.45 -10.23 -3.30
N GLU A 202 5.28 -10.09 -2.27
CA GLU A 202 5.60 -11.23 -1.40
C GLU A 202 5.53 -10.93 0.08
N LYS A 203 6.16 -9.85 0.57
CA LYS A 203 6.25 -9.58 2.01
C LYS A 203 6.70 -8.17 2.34
N MET A 204 6.49 -7.78 3.59
CA MET A 204 7.04 -6.58 4.20
C MET A 204 7.57 -6.87 5.60
N ASP A 205 8.85 -6.59 5.81
CA ASP A 205 9.55 -6.64 7.09
C ASP A 205 9.70 -5.20 7.65
N CYS A 206 9.73 -5.08 8.98
CA CYS A 206 9.90 -3.83 9.71
C CYS A 206 11.07 -3.93 10.69
N TYR A 207 11.82 -2.84 10.81
CA TYR A 207 13.03 -2.74 11.62
C TYR A 207 12.95 -1.50 12.50
N LYS A 208 13.04 -1.68 13.82
CA LYS A 208 13.01 -0.57 14.77
C LYS A 208 14.40 0.06 14.88
N VAL A 209 14.48 1.38 14.82
CA VAL A 209 15.74 2.11 15.00
C VAL A 209 16.04 2.22 16.49
N THR A 210 17.15 1.62 16.92
CA THR A 210 17.65 1.73 18.31
C THR A 210 18.37 3.08 18.48
N PRO A 211 18.15 3.82 19.58
CA PRO A 211 18.88 5.07 19.84
C PRO A 211 20.35 4.79 20.22
N GLY A 212 21.29 5.14 19.33
CA GLY A 212 22.77 5.12 19.50
C GLY A 212 23.44 4.43 18.31
N THR A 213 24.31 5.02 17.49
CA THR A 213 25.39 6.00 17.69
C THR A 213 25.47 7.02 16.53
N GLY A 214 25.67 8.30 16.87
CA GLY A 214 26.48 9.31 16.15
C GLY A 214 26.16 9.71 14.70
N ASP A 215 26.03 11.02 14.48
CA ASP A 215 26.23 11.68 13.19
C ASP A 215 27.53 11.19 12.50
N ASN A 216 27.40 10.61 11.32
CA ASN A 216 28.03 11.11 10.08
C ASN A 216 27.84 10.11 8.93
N SER A 217 27.59 10.68 7.76
CA SER A 217 27.78 10.16 6.41
C SER A 217 28.64 8.90 6.28
N ALA A 218 28.10 7.91 5.53
CA ALA A 218 28.79 6.76 4.94
C ALA A 218 28.83 5.41 5.69
N GLU A 219 27.71 4.89 6.20
CA GLU A 219 27.65 3.48 6.66
C GLU A 219 26.36 2.74 6.27
N GLY A 220 26.24 2.41 4.97
CA GLY A 220 25.15 1.59 4.44
C GLY A 220 25.31 0.07 4.65
N ARG A 221 26.42 -0.40 5.24
CA ARG A 221 26.72 -1.83 5.42
C ARG A 221 26.73 -2.31 6.88
N GLN A 222 27.11 -1.46 7.83
CA GLN A 222 27.09 -1.79 9.27
C GLN A 222 25.65 -1.99 9.81
N ARG A 223 24.68 -1.23 9.29
CA ARG A 223 23.26 -1.25 9.72
C ARG A 223 22.54 -2.58 9.47
N ALA A 224 23.05 -3.45 8.59
CA ALA A 224 22.34 -4.66 8.18
C ALA A 224 22.35 -5.77 9.23
N HIS A 225 23.37 -5.83 10.10
CA HIS A 225 23.55 -6.93 11.05
C HIS A 225 22.82 -6.69 12.39
N GLU A 226 22.75 -5.45 12.87
CA GLU A 226 21.94 -5.08 14.06
C GLU A 226 20.43 -4.97 13.74
N ALA A 227 20.09 -4.79 12.46
CA ALA A 227 18.71 -4.81 12.01
C ALA A 227 18.08 -6.20 12.11
N GLU A 228 18.83 -7.30 12.02
CA GLU A 228 18.20 -8.63 11.95
C GLU A 228 17.51 -9.07 13.26
N ASP A 229 18.04 -8.67 14.42
CA ASP A 229 17.45 -8.96 15.74
C ASP A 229 16.20 -8.13 16.05
N SER A 230 16.02 -6.98 15.39
CA SER A 230 14.83 -6.11 15.55
C SER A 230 13.78 -6.32 14.44
N ARG A 231 13.97 -7.34 13.59
CA ARG A 231 13.10 -7.63 12.45
C ARG A 231 11.75 -8.16 12.91
N VAL A 232 10.69 -7.46 12.49
CA VAL A 232 9.30 -7.90 12.64
C VAL A 232 8.68 -8.06 11.26
N LEU A 233 8.22 -9.27 10.93
CA LEU A 233 7.44 -9.52 9.71
C LEU A 233 6.04 -8.90 9.88
N LEU A 234 5.73 -7.85 9.11
CA LEU A 234 4.42 -7.21 9.16
C LEU A 234 3.41 -7.96 8.29
N TRP A 235 3.82 -8.34 7.09
CA TRP A 235 2.96 -8.94 6.09
C TRP A 235 3.72 -9.96 5.23
N LYS A 236 3.04 -11.04 4.86
CA LYS A 236 3.48 -12.03 3.87
C LYS A 236 2.28 -12.46 3.03
N ARG A 237 2.48 -12.59 1.72
CA ARG A 237 1.45 -13.00 0.77
C ARG A 237 0.94 -14.41 1.09
N ASN A 238 -0.38 -14.58 1.06
CA ASN A 238 -1.01 -15.88 1.18
C ASN A 238 -0.61 -16.79 0.00
N PRO A 239 -0.49 -18.12 0.22
CA PRO A 239 -0.42 -19.07 -0.88
C PRO A 239 -1.63 -18.88 -1.81
N LEU A 240 -1.41 -19.05 -3.12
CA LEU A 240 -2.54 -19.09 -4.05
C LEU A 240 -3.32 -20.40 -3.82
N PRO A 241 -4.66 -20.37 -3.94
CA PRO A 241 -5.49 -21.58 -3.94
C PRO A 241 -5.07 -22.60 -4.99
#